data_AF-A0A5C4PQ34-F1
#
_entry.id   AF-A0A5C4PQ34-F1
#
_cell.length_a   1.000
_cell.length_b   1.000
_cell.length_c   1.000
_cell.angle_alpha   90.00
_cell.angle_beta   90.00
_cell.angle_gamma   90.00
#
_symmetry.space_group_name_H-M   'P 1'
#
loop_
_entity.id
_entity.type
_entity.pdbx_description
1 polymer ?
#
loop_
_entity_poly.entity_id
_entity_poly.type
_entity_poly.pdbx_seq_one_letter_code
_entity_poly.pdbx_strand_id
1 'polypeptide(L)'
;MNIITKFQEIIAIQQNNVEASSGILNPPVSDSEIQKIENLLQESLPTEIKALYSFANGQNDDGNGIFFGDNFCRADEIIQQLEFSRSLIKPETKIIANPEQSEQLIRQIVDFYVGKAPKHKLFGLQKSWYKIAFECGPNRFGGPYIYASENTTGKERKILEIDWEELDNVSEIVKKLHELEQPAYKWDELNFVVYSNGKYEVERSAYDFDNQISFTSTPENAIQKKYFHYKWLPIFSDGGGNYLGIDLDPDAKGKKGQVINFGRDEEDMFVLAQSLDDLFDKILVRTAQG
;
A
#
# COMPACT_ATOMS: atom_id res chain seq x y z
N MET A 1 -12.88 -33.00 8.81
CA MET A 1 -13.59 -32.36 7.67
C MET A 1 -12.56 -31.75 6.75
N ASN A 2 -12.82 -31.63 5.45
CA ASN A 2 -11.93 -30.84 4.58
C ASN A 2 -12.17 -29.33 4.83
N ILE A 3 -11.25 -28.49 4.35
CA ILE A 3 -11.30 -27.05 4.60
C ILE A 3 -12.57 -26.37 4.08
N ILE A 4 -13.12 -26.83 2.95
CA ILE A 4 -14.34 -26.28 2.36
C ILE A 4 -15.54 -26.59 3.25
N THR A 5 -15.67 -27.83 3.71
CA THR A 5 -16.77 -28.24 4.61
C THR A 5 -16.71 -27.45 5.92
N LYS A 6 -15.52 -27.29 6.51
CA LYS A 6 -15.34 -26.48 7.72
C LYS A 6 -15.77 -25.03 7.48
N PHE A 7 -15.34 -24.45 6.35
CA PHE A 7 -15.68 -23.06 5.99
C PHE A 7 -17.20 -22.87 5.84
N GLN A 8 -17.86 -23.76 5.11
CA GLN A 8 -19.32 -23.73 4.94
C GLN A 8 -20.06 -23.84 6.28
N GLU A 9 -19.57 -24.69 7.18
CA GLU A 9 -20.15 -24.86 8.52
C GLU A 9 -19.99 -23.59 9.37
N ILE A 10 -18.81 -22.94 9.32
CA ILE A 10 -18.59 -21.66 10.02
C ILE A 10 -19.55 -20.57 9.50
N ILE A 11 -19.69 -20.44 8.18
CA ILE A 11 -20.63 -19.49 7.57
C ILE A 11 -22.07 -19.77 8.03
N ALA A 12 -22.48 -21.05 8.02
CA ALA A 12 -23.81 -21.43 8.47
C ALA A 12 -24.05 -21.13 9.95
N ILE A 13 -23.04 -21.35 10.82
CA ILE A 13 -23.12 -20.99 12.24
C ILE A 13 -23.32 -19.49 12.41
N GLN A 14 -22.58 -18.65 11.68
CA GLN A 14 -22.76 -17.20 11.76
C GLN A 14 -24.17 -16.77 11.32
N GLN A 15 -24.62 -17.27 10.16
CA GLN A 15 -25.92 -16.90 9.59
C GLN A 15 -27.10 -17.31 10.49
N ASN A 16 -26.95 -18.39 11.26
CA ASN A 16 -27.99 -18.82 12.22
C ASN A 16 -28.02 -17.97 13.50
N ASN A 17 -26.97 -17.22 13.81
CA ASN A 17 -26.83 -16.47 15.06
C ASN A 17 -26.93 -14.95 14.89
N VAL A 18 -26.98 -14.44 13.65
CA VAL A 18 -26.99 -13.00 13.35
C VAL A 18 -28.14 -12.69 12.38
N GLU A 19 -28.97 -11.70 12.72
CA GLU A 19 -30.12 -11.29 11.87
C GLU A 19 -29.69 -10.50 10.62
N ALA A 20 -28.48 -9.93 10.62
CA ALA A 20 -27.95 -9.17 9.49
C ALA A 20 -27.59 -10.08 8.31
N SER A 21 -27.92 -9.64 7.09
CA SER A 21 -27.54 -10.33 5.87
C SER A 21 -26.02 -10.35 5.70
N SER A 22 -25.46 -11.52 5.38
CA SER A 22 -24.07 -11.65 4.94
C SER A 22 -23.95 -11.51 3.42
N GLY A 23 -22.74 -11.24 2.95
CA GLY A 23 -22.45 -11.31 1.52
C GLY A 23 -22.56 -12.70 0.93
N ILE A 24 -22.53 -12.72 -0.39
CA ILE A 24 -22.69 -13.90 -1.22
C ILE A 24 -21.32 -14.29 -1.75
N LEU A 25 -21.01 -15.58 -1.66
CA LEU A 25 -19.79 -16.15 -2.23
C LEU A 25 -19.79 -15.99 -3.75
N ASN A 26 -18.68 -15.50 -4.30
CA ASN A 26 -18.51 -15.39 -5.74
C ASN A 26 -18.26 -16.76 -6.38
N PRO A 27 -18.41 -16.88 -7.72
CA PRO A 27 -17.91 -18.02 -8.46
C PRO A 27 -16.42 -18.29 -8.19
N PRO A 28 -15.93 -19.52 -8.47
CA PRO A 28 -14.52 -19.88 -8.33
C PRO A 28 -13.57 -18.90 -9.01
N VAL A 29 -12.38 -18.75 -8.42
CA VAL A 29 -11.30 -17.92 -8.97
C VAL A 29 -10.82 -18.46 -10.34
N SER A 30 -10.35 -17.57 -11.22
CA SER A 30 -9.74 -18.00 -12.47
C SER A 30 -8.30 -18.51 -12.29
N ASP A 31 -7.88 -19.44 -13.16
CA ASP A 31 -6.48 -19.91 -13.20
C ASP A 31 -5.48 -18.76 -13.41
N SER A 32 -5.86 -17.73 -14.18
CA SER A 32 -5.02 -16.56 -14.43
C SER A 32 -4.79 -15.72 -13.18
N GLU A 33 -5.81 -15.57 -12.32
CA GLU A 33 -5.68 -14.85 -11.05
C GLU A 33 -4.81 -15.64 -10.07
N ILE A 34 -5.02 -16.97 -9.99
CA ILE A 34 -4.15 -17.85 -9.20
C ILE A 34 -2.69 -17.72 -9.64
N GLN A 35 -2.42 -17.79 -10.94
CA GLN A 35 -1.06 -17.65 -11.47
C GLN A 35 -0.47 -16.27 -11.13
N LYS A 36 -1.28 -15.21 -11.19
CA LYS A 36 -0.83 -13.86 -10.81
C LYS A 36 -0.46 -13.78 -9.33
N ILE A 37 -1.29 -14.33 -8.44
CA ILE A 37 -1.02 -14.41 -7.00
C ILE A 37 0.27 -15.20 -6.74
N GLU A 38 0.41 -16.40 -7.30
CA GLU A 38 1.61 -17.24 -7.13
C GLU A 38 2.89 -16.53 -7.64
N ASN A 39 2.79 -15.79 -8.75
CA ASN A 39 3.91 -14.99 -9.27
C ASN A 39 4.31 -13.85 -8.33
N LEU A 40 3.32 -13.16 -7.74
CA LEU A 40 3.58 -12.07 -6.78
C LEU A 40 4.19 -12.60 -5.48
N LEU A 41 3.68 -13.73 -4.99
CA LEU A 41 4.22 -14.47 -3.86
C LEU A 41 5.60 -15.06 -4.18
N GLN A 42 5.92 -15.37 -5.44
CA GLN A 42 7.10 -16.15 -5.84
C GLN A 42 7.12 -17.57 -5.24
N GLU A 43 5.95 -18.17 -5.07
CA GLU A 43 5.77 -19.56 -4.69
C GLU A 43 4.34 -20.02 -5.02
N SER A 44 4.12 -21.33 -5.08
CA SER A 44 2.78 -21.85 -5.25
C SER A 44 1.94 -21.67 -3.99
N LEU A 45 0.65 -21.42 -4.18
CA LEU A 45 -0.31 -21.35 -3.08
C LEU A 45 -0.41 -22.73 -2.40
N PRO A 46 -0.57 -22.76 -1.06
CA PRO A 46 -0.86 -23.99 -0.34
C PRO A 46 -2.11 -24.68 -0.90
N THR A 47 -2.12 -26.02 -0.89
CA THR A 47 -3.20 -26.83 -1.48
C THR A 47 -4.56 -26.49 -0.91
N GLU A 48 -4.64 -26.24 0.40
CA GLU A 48 -5.87 -25.91 1.10
C GLU A 48 -6.41 -24.54 0.69
N ILE A 49 -5.52 -23.58 0.42
CA ILE A 49 -5.90 -22.24 -0.05
C ILE A 49 -6.39 -22.31 -1.49
N LYS A 50 -5.73 -23.09 -2.36
CA LYS A 50 -6.24 -23.34 -3.72
C LYS A 50 -7.61 -24.00 -3.68
N ALA A 51 -7.82 -24.99 -2.83
CA ALA A 51 -9.12 -25.64 -2.67
C ALA A 51 -10.22 -24.64 -2.23
N LEU A 52 -9.89 -23.73 -1.29
CA LEU A 52 -10.82 -22.69 -0.84
C LEU A 52 -11.19 -21.71 -1.97
N TYR A 53 -10.21 -21.22 -2.72
CA TYR A 53 -10.45 -20.27 -3.82
C TYR A 53 -11.05 -20.91 -5.09
N SER A 54 -10.78 -22.20 -5.33
CA SER A 54 -11.51 -23.00 -6.33
C SER A 54 -12.96 -23.27 -5.94
N PHE A 55 -13.31 -23.13 -4.66
CA PHE A 55 -14.69 -23.18 -4.21
C PHE A 55 -15.39 -21.82 -4.36
N ALA A 56 -14.75 -20.72 -3.94
CA ALA A 56 -15.29 -19.37 -4.11
C ALA A 56 -14.18 -18.30 -4.17
N ASN A 57 -14.30 -17.33 -5.09
CA ASN A 57 -13.39 -16.19 -5.18
C ASN A 57 -13.80 -15.05 -4.24
N GLY A 58 -13.62 -15.23 -2.94
CA GLY A 58 -14.07 -14.24 -1.97
C GLY A 58 -15.60 -14.12 -1.91
N GLN A 59 -16.07 -12.97 -1.43
CA GLN A 59 -17.48 -12.59 -1.44
C GLN A 59 -17.72 -11.29 -2.22
N ASN A 60 -18.99 -11.02 -2.52
CA ASN A 60 -19.42 -9.71 -3.00
C ASN A 60 -19.51 -8.69 -1.86
N ASP A 61 -19.68 -7.42 -2.21
CA ASP A 61 -19.75 -6.30 -1.26
C ASP A 61 -21.16 -6.10 -0.65
N ASP A 62 -22.09 -7.03 -0.88
CA ASP A 62 -23.43 -6.96 -0.31
C ASP A 62 -23.40 -7.43 1.15
N GLY A 63 -24.06 -6.71 2.06
CA GLY A 63 -24.20 -7.16 3.45
C GLY A 63 -22.87 -7.21 4.24
N ASN A 64 -22.86 -7.98 5.32
CA ASN A 64 -21.72 -8.11 6.22
C ASN A 64 -20.73 -9.20 5.75
N GLY A 65 -19.49 -9.12 6.24
CA GLY A 65 -18.49 -10.16 6.02
C GLY A 65 -18.92 -11.53 6.52
N ILE A 66 -18.65 -12.56 5.72
CA ILE A 66 -19.07 -13.95 5.98
C ILE A 66 -18.22 -14.67 7.05
N PHE A 67 -17.21 -14.00 7.61
CA PHE A 67 -16.35 -14.55 8.64
C PHE A 67 -16.28 -13.62 9.86
N PHE A 68 -17.27 -13.75 10.73
CA PHE A 68 -17.47 -12.96 11.96
C PHE A 68 -17.45 -11.44 11.74
N GLY A 69 -17.91 -10.98 10.57
CA GLY A 69 -17.90 -9.57 10.17
C GLY A 69 -16.82 -9.23 9.16
N ASP A 70 -15.76 -10.04 9.06
CA ASP A 70 -14.70 -9.87 8.08
C ASP A 70 -15.10 -10.45 6.72
N ASN A 71 -14.72 -9.74 5.68
CA ASN A 71 -14.99 -10.09 4.30
C ASN A 71 -14.03 -11.16 3.80
N PHE A 72 -14.53 -12.21 3.15
CA PHE A 72 -13.66 -13.16 2.45
C PHE A 72 -13.04 -12.48 1.22
N CYS A 73 -11.71 -12.30 1.26
CA CYS A 73 -10.96 -11.52 0.28
C CYS A 73 -11.13 -12.10 -1.13
N ARG A 74 -11.40 -11.23 -2.09
CA ARG A 74 -11.37 -11.57 -3.52
C ARG A 74 -9.94 -11.60 -4.04
N ALA A 75 -9.71 -12.31 -5.13
CA ALA A 75 -8.40 -12.40 -5.76
C ALA A 75 -7.87 -11.04 -6.22
N ASP A 76 -8.73 -10.12 -6.69
CA ASP A 76 -8.33 -8.77 -7.08
C ASP A 76 -7.79 -7.95 -5.89
N GLU A 77 -8.43 -8.06 -4.72
CA GLU A 77 -7.95 -7.46 -3.46
C GLU A 77 -6.61 -8.06 -3.03
N ILE A 78 -6.46 -9.39 -3.07
CA ILE A 78 -5.19 -10.06 -2.75
C ILE A 78 -4.07 -9.56 -3.68
N ILE A 79 -4.36 -9.50 -4.99
CA ILE A 79 -3.41 -9.05 -6.00
C ILE A 79 -2.96 -7.62 -5.71
N GLN A 80 -3.90 -6.71 -5.43
CA GLN A 80 -3.59 -5.31 -5.11
C GLN A 80 -2.73 -5.21 -3.85
N GLN A 81 -3.04 -5.97 -2.81
CA GLN A 81 -2.26 -5.97 -1.57
C GLN A 81 -0.85 -6.53 -1.75
N LEU A 82 -0.70 -7.61 -2.53
CA LEU A 82 0.63 -8.16 -2.83
C LEU A 82 1.45 -7.22 -3.73
N GLU A 83 0.83 -6.57 -4.71
CA GLU A 83 1.48 -5.53 -5.53
C GLU A 83 1.96 -4.35 -4.67
N PHE A 84 1.11 -3.87 -3.75
CA PHE A 84 1.46 -2.86 -2.76
C PHE A 84 2.62 -3.30 -1.88
N SER A 85 2.54 -4.49 -1.27
CA SER A 85 3.60 -5.05 -0.42
C SER A 85 4.95 -5.13 -1.16
N ARG A 86 4.92 -5.48 -2.44
CA ARG A 86 6.11 -5.51 -3.30
C ARG A 86 6.67 -4.13 -3.64
N SER A 87 5.82 -3.11 -3.70
CA SER A 87 6.24 -1.71 -3.94
C SER A 87 7.04 -1.13 -2.76
N LEU A 88 6.83 -1.66 -1.55
CA LEU A 88 7.57 -1.29 -0.34
C LEU A 88 9.01 -1.83 -0.34
N ILE A 89 9.33 -2.83 -1.17
CA ILE A 89 10.69 -3.38 -1.28
C ILE A 89 11.58 -2.39 -2.03
N LYS A 90 12.39 -1.63 -1.27
CA LYS A 90 13.35 -0.65 -1.81
C LYS A 90 14.71 -1.32 -2.09
N PRO A 91 15.45 -0.88 -3.12
CA PRO A 91 16.78 -1.42 -3.41
C PRO A 91 17.78 -0.99 -2.32
N GLU A 92 18.74 -1.87 -2.00
CA GLU A 92 19.82 -1.56 -1.03
C GLU A 92 20.68 -0.37 -1.49
N THR A 93 20.95 -0.30 -2.80
CA THR A 93 21.65 0.83 -3.42
C THR A 93 20.71 1.55 -4.38
N LYS A 94 20.50 2.84 -4.14
CA LYS A 94 19.64 3.70 -4.96
C LYS A 94 20.47 4.40 -6.03
N ILE A 95 20.16 4.15 -7.30
CA ILE A 95 20.94 4.66 -8.44
C ILE A 95 20.01 5.36 -9.43
N ILE A 96 20.41 6.54 -9.90
CA ILE A 96 19.78 7.20 -11.06
C ILE A 96 20.49 6.68 -12.30
N ALA A 97 19.93 5.65 -12.94
CA ALA A 97 20.57 4.97 -14.07
C ALA A 97 20.76 5.87 -15.31
N ASN A 98 19.84 6.81 -15.51
CA ASN A 98 19.82 7.72 -16.67
C ASN A 98 19.83 9.19 -16.20
N PRO A 99 20.96 9.70 -15.67
CA PRO A 99 21.01 11.00 -15.00
C PRO A 99 20.68 12.17 -15.93
N GLU A 100 21.08 12.13 -17.20
CA GLU A 100 20.79 13.20 -18.17
C GLU A 100 19.29 13.30 -18.47
N GLN A 101 18.62 12.18 -18.74
CA GLN A 101 17.19 12.15 -19.03
C GLN A 101 16.36 12.48 -17.77
N SER A 102 16.81 12.00 -16.60
CA SER A 102 16.23 12.36 -15.31
C SER A 102 16.27 13.88 -15.09
N GLU A 103 17.44 14.49 -15.28
CA GLU A 103 17.64 15.94 -15.16
C GLU A 103 16.78 16.74 -16.16
N GLN A 104 16.61 16.24 -17.39
CA GLN A 104 15.72 16.87 -18.38
C GLN A 104 14.25 16.89 -17.93
N LEU A 105 13.76 15.79 -17.32
CA LEU A 105 12.39 15.72 -16.80
C LEU A 105 12.24 16.59 -15.55
N ILE A 106 13.23 16.57 -14.64
CA ILE A 106 13.29 17.46 -13.48
C ILE A 106 13.20 18.93 -13.89
N ARG A 107 13.96 19.34 -14.91
CA ARG A 107 13.92 20.72 -15.41
C ARG A 107 12.57 21.12 -15.96
N GLN A 108 11.89 20.22 -16.68
CA GLN A 108 10.52 20.49 -17.16
C GLN A 108 9.55 20.73 -15.99
N ILE A 109 9.66 19.94 -14.91
CA ILE A 109 8.86 20.14 -13.69
C ILE A 109 9.20 21.50 -13.06
N VAL A 110 10.48 21.80 -12.87
CA VAL A 110 10.94 23.07 -12.27
C VAL A 110 10.47 24.28 -13.10
N ASP A 111 10.67 24.25 -14.42
CA ASP A 111 10.32 25.33 -15.34
C ASP A 111 8.81 25.60 -15.34
N PHE A 112 7.98 24.56 -15.20
CA PHE A 112 6.53 24.72 -15.04
C PHE A 112 6.21 25.59 -13.81
N TYR A 113 6.68 25.22 -12.62
CA TYR A 113 6.36 25.96 -11.39
C TYR A 113 6.98 27.37 -11.38
N VAL A 114 8.19 27.54 -11.93
CA VAL A 114 8.81 28.86 -12.12
C VAL A 114 7.98 29.73 -13.07
N GLY A 115 7.44 29.13 -14.14
CA GLY A 115 6.57 29.80 -15.10
C GLY A 115 5.28 30.36 -14.48
N LYS A 116 4.79 29.71 -13.43
CA LYS A 116 3.61 30.12 -12.63
C LYS A 116 3.93 31.13 -11.54
N ALA A 117 5.19 31.24 -11.13
CA ALA A 117 5.59 32.16 -10.08
C ALA A 117 5.22 33.62 -10.42
N PRO A 118 4.82 34.45 -9.43
CA PRO A 118 4.46 35.84 -9.65
C PRO A 118 5.62 36.61 -10.30
N LYS A 119 5.35 37.28 -11.43
CA LYS A 119 6.32 38.14 -12.12
C LYS A 119 6.19 39.57 -11.60
N HIS A 120 7.31 40.27 -11.36
CA HIS A 120 7.27 41.66 -10.92
C HIS A 120 6.68 42.56 -12.02
N LYS A 121 5.79 43.48 -11.64
CA LYS A 121 5.39 44.63 -12.46
C LYS A 121 6.15 45.85 -11.90
N LEU A 122 7.05 46.46 -12.67
CA LEU A 122 7.86 47.67 -12.40
C LEU A 122 9.25 47.52 -11.71
N PHE A 123 10.30 47.97 -12.41
CA PHE A 123 11.63 48.38 -11.91
C PHE A 123 12.52 47.36 -11.16
N GLY A 124 12.56 46.12 -11.63
CA GLY A 124 13.82 45.39 -11.88
C GLY A 124 14.77 45.03 -10.72
N LEU A 125 14.45 45.24 -9.44
CA LEU A 125 15.46 45.09 -8.37
C LEU A 125 15.13 44.10 -7.24
N GLN A 126 13.95 43.47 -7.18
CA GLN A 126 13.69 42.39 -6.22
C GLN A 126 12.73 41.35 -6.79
N LYS A 127 13.07 40.05 -6.72
CA LYS A 127 12.11 38.99 -7.06
C LYS A 127 11.03 38.98 -5.98
N SER A 128 9.76 38.93 -6.38
CA SER A 128 8.57 38.91 -5.51
C SER A 128 8.46 37.65 -4.65
N TRP A 129 9.39 36.71 -4.82
CA TRP A 129 9.46 35.46 -4.13
C TRP A 129 10.92 35.02 -3.97
N TYR A 130 11.16 34.25 -2.91
CA TYR A 130 12.45 33.68 -2.55
C TYR A 130 12.57 32.23 -3.01
N LYS A 131 11.59 31.38 -2.64
CA LYS A 131 11.53 29.97 -3.06
C LYS A 131 10.10 29.48 -3.25
N ILE A 132 9.95 28.40 -4.02
CA ILE A 132 8.75 27.58 -4.14
C ILE A 132 9.12 26.20 -3.60
N ALA A 133 8.31 25.63 -2.72
CA ALA A 133 8.48 24.27 -2.24
C ALA A 133 7.22 23.45 -2.54
N PHE A 134 7.40 22.25 -3.07
CA PHE A 134 6.31 21.35 -3.43
C PHE A 134 6.77 19.90 -3.40
N GLU A 135 5.80 19.01 -3.32
CA GLU A 135 5.99 17.57 -3.26
C GLU A 135 5.23 16.98 -4.44
N CYS A 136 5.81 16.00 -5.13
CA CYS A 136 5.09 15.27 -6.16
C CYS A 136 5.52 13.81 -6.25
N GLY A 137 4.55 12.96 -6.52
CA GLY A 137 4.71 11.55 -6.84
C GLY A 137 3.67 11.13 -7.87
N PRO A 138 3.69 9.87 -8.32
CA PRO A 138 2.79 9.40 -9.38
C PRO A 138 1.30 9.56 -9.03
N ASN A 139 0.95 9.53 -7.73
CA ASN A 139 -0.44 9.59 -7.24
C ASN A 139 -0.66 10.64 -6.14
N ARG A 140 0.31 11.54 -5.89
CA ARG A 140 0.24 12.53 -4.82
C ARG A 140 0.93 13.82 -5.22
N PHE A 141 0.33 14.94 -4.84
CA PHE A 141 0.91 16.27 -4.96
C PHE A 141 0.72 17.03 -3.64
N GLY A 142 1.76 17.73 -3.20
CA GLY A 142 1.78 18.56 -2.00
C GLY A 142 2.25 19.97 -2.33
N GLY A 143 1.67 20.98 -1.68
CA GLY A 143 1.84 22.37 -2.09
C GLY A 143 1.18 22.64 -3.45
N PRO A 144 1.76 23.47 -4.34
CA PRO A 144 2.99 24.24 -4.18
C PRO A 144 2.84 25.45 -3.26
N TYR A 145 3.87 25.71 -2.46
CA TYR A 145 3.92 26.86 -1.56
C TYR A 145 5.00 27.85 -1.96
N ILE A 146 4.65 29.13 -2.01
CA ILE A 146 5.56 30.23 -2.31
C ILE A 146 5.94 30.99 -1.04
N TYR A 147 7.24 31.23 -0.90
CA TYR A 147 7.85 31.96 0.21
C TYR A 147 8.33 33.32 -0.31
N ALA A 148 7.89 34.41 0.30
CA ALA A 148 8.18 35.76 -0.18
C ALA A 148 9.64 36.18 0.07
N SER A 149 10.23 35.68 1.16
CA SER A 149 11.60 35.97 1.62
C SER A 149 12.22 34.74 2.26
N GLU A 150 13.53 34.79 2.51
CA GLU A 150 14.27 33.74 3.24
C GLU A 150 13.71 33.46 4.63
N ASN A 151 13.21 34.51 5.30
CA ASN A 151 12.65 34.42 6.65
C ASN A 151 11.15 34.06 6.67
N THR A 152 10.51 33.85 5.52
CA THR A 152 9.10 33.47 5.48
C THR A 152 8.94 32.09 6.13
N THR A 153 8.11 32.00 7.16
CA THR A 153 7.86 30.75 7.87
C THR A 153 6.83 29.88 7.14
N GLY A 154 6.70 28.62 7.57
CA GLY A 154 5.69 27.71 7.04
C GLY A 154 4.24 28.18 7.22
N LYS A 155 3.96 29.04 8.22
CA LYS A 155 2.63 29.61 8.46
C LYS A 155 2.33 30.82 7.58
N GLU A 156 3.36 31.48 7.06
CA GLU A 156 3.26 32.71 6.26
C GLU A 156 3.34 32.44 4.75
N ARG A 157 3.79 31.25 4.35
CA ARG A 157 3.83 30.83 2.95
C ARG A 157 2.43 30.89 2.34
N LYS A 158 2.36 31.23 1.05
CA LYS A 158 1.11 31.23 0.29
C LYS A 158 1.04 30.02 -0.62
N ILE A 159 -0.16 29.58 -0.95
CA ILE A 159 -0.35 28.60 -2.03
C ILE A 159 -0.10 29.33 -3.34
N LEU A 160 0.68 28.70 -4.23
CA LEU A 160 0.78 29.13 -5.61
C LEU A 160 -0.40 28.54 -6.37
N GLU A 161 -1.33 29.39 -6.81
CA GLU A 161 -2.53 28.95 -7.53
C GLU A 161 -2.15 28.45 -8.93
N ILE A 162 -2.53 27.21 -9.23
CA ILE A 162 -2.31 26.54 -10.51
C ILE A 162 -3.61 25.86 -10.92
N ASP A 163 -3.94 25.94 -12.20
CA ASP A 163 -5.11 25.28 -12.75
C ASP A 163 -4.94 23.75 -12.77
N TRP A 164 -6.02 23.01 -12.49
CA TRP A 164 -5.97 21.55 -12.42
C TRP A 164 -5.61 20.89 -13.76
N GLU A 165 -6.07 21.42 -14.89
CA GLU A 165 -5.71 20.90 -16.22
C GLU A 165 -4.21 21.11 -16.51
N GLU A 166 -3.62 22.16 -15.94
CA GLU A 166 -2.18 22.41 -16.07
C GLU A 166 -1.35 21.47 -15.18
N LEU A 167 -1.88 21.08 -14.02
CA LEU A 167 -1.24 20.09 -13.14
C LEU A 167 -1.22 18.70 -13.76
N ASP A 168 -2.20 18.33 -14.58
CA ASP A 168 -2.20 17.06 -15.32
C ASP A 168 -0.98 16.93 -16.23
N ASN A 169 -0.56 18.02 -16.89
CA ASN A 169 0.65 18.01 -17.73
C ASN A 169 1.92 17.72 -16.92
N VAL A 170 2.01 18.24 -15.69
CA VAL A 170 3.12 17.95 -14.78
C VAL A 170 3.04 16.52 -14.28
N SER A 171 1.83 16.03 -13.98
CA SER A 171 1.60 14.66 -13.54
C SER A 171 2.16 13.63 -14.54
N GLU A 172 1.95 13.86 -15.83
CA GLU A 172 2.52 13.00 -16.87
C GLU A 172 4.06 13.05 -16.93
N ILE A 173 4.68 14.19 -16.64
CA ILE A 173 6.15 14.29 -16.55
C ILE A 173 6.66 13.55 -15.31
N VAL A 174 5.98 13.69 -14.17
CA VAL A 174 6.32 13.01 -12.92
C VAL A 174 6.20 11.49 -13.08
N LYS A 175 5.15 10.99 -13.74
CA LYS A 175 4.99 9.55 -14.06
C LYS A 175 6.13 9.05 -14.95
N LYS A 176 6.51 9.78 -15.99
CA LYS A 176 7.66 9.42 -16.85
C LYS A 176 8.97 9.37 -16.06
N LEU A 177 9.21 10.34 -15.17
CA LEU A 177 10.39 10.35 -14.32
C LEU A 177 10.39 9.17 -13.33
N HIS A 178 9.23 8.87 -12.74
CA HIS A 178 9.04 7.72 -11.88
C HIS A 178 9.35 6.43 -12.65
N GLU A 179 8.74 6.18 -13.81
CA GLU A 179 9.02 5.01 -14.65
C GLU A 179 10.50 4.88 -15.04
N LEU A 180 11.17 6.00 -15.36
CA LEU A 180 12.58 6.03 -15.72
C LEU A 180 13.49 5.57 -14.56
N GLU A 181 13.16 5.97 -13.32
CA GLU A 181 14.01 5.73 -12.16
C GLU A 181 13.57 4.52 -11.32
N GLN A 182 12.33 4.05 -11.47
CA GLN A 182 11.73 2.97 -10.70
C GLN A 182 12.55 1.67 -10.67
N PRO A 183 13.20 1.24 -11.77
CA PRO A 183 13.96 -0.01 -11.75
C PRO A 183 15.13 -0.02 -10.75
N ALA A 184 15.71 1.15 -10.43
CA ALA A 184 16.95 1.24 -9.66
C ALA A 184 16.88 2.15 -8.41
N TYR A 185 15.89 3.03 -8.30
CA TYR A 185 15.75 3.95 -7.17
C TYR A 185 14.55 3.63 -6.28
N LYS A 186 13.37 3.42 -6.88
CA LYS A 186 12.08 3.18 -6.18
C LYS A 186 11.70 4.25 -5.14
N TRP A 187 11.84 5.52 -5.48
CA TRP A 187 11.33 6.60 -4.62
C TRP A 187 9.80 6.63 -4.63
N ASP A 188 9.22 7.13 -3.55
CA ASP A 188 7.76 7.28 -3.41
C ASP A 188 7.32 8.72 -3.66
N GLU A 189 8.17 9.69 -3.32
CA GLU A 189 7.88 11.12 -3.47
C GLU A 189 9.15 11.94 -3.75
N LEU A 190 9.01 12.95 -4.60
CA LEU A 190 10.01 13.96 -4.87
C LEU A 190 9.69 15.23 -4.10
N ASN A 191 10.66 15.73 -3.33
CA ASN A 191 10.56 16.99 -2.60
C ASN A 191 11.40 18.05 -3.31
N PHE A 192 10.75 19.07 -3.82
CA PHE A 192 11.39 20.15 -4.55
C PHE A 192 11.50 21.42 -3.70
N VAL A 193 12.67 22.06 -3.80
CA VAL A 193 12.85 23.45 -3.40
C VAL A 193 13.44 24.21 -4.57
N VAL A 194 12.66 25.10 -5.17
CA VAL A 194 13.07 25.91 -6.32
C VAL A 194 13.28 27.34 -5.86
N TYR A 195 14.44 27.91 -6.14
CA TYR A 195 14.81 29.26 -5.73
C TYR A 195 14.61 30.25 -6.86
N SER A 196 14.27 31.48 -6.50
CA SER A 196 14.05 32.53 -7.48
C SER A 196 15.32 32.87 -8.26
N ASN A 197 16.53 32.59 -7.74
CA ASN A 197 17.80 32.76 -8.46
C ASN A 197 18.08 31.69 -9.54
N GLY A 198 17.18 30.72 -9.75
CA GLY A 198 17.33 29.66 -10.75
C GLY A 198 18.01 28.38 -10.24
N LYS A 199 18.45 28.35 -8.98
CA LYS A 199 18.86 27.11 -8.32
C LYS A 199 17.62 26.29 -7.92
N TYR A 200 17.76 24.98 -7.87
CA TYR A 200 16.77 24.11 -7.26
C TYR A 200 17.45 22.92 -6.60
N GLU A 201 16.73 22.32 -5.67
CA GLU A 201 17.07 21.09 -4.98
C GLU A 201 15.91 20.11 -5.20
N VAL A 202 16.24 18.84 -5.40
CA VAL A 202 15.28 17.75 -5.52
C VAL A 202 15.76 16.57 -4.68
N GLU A 203 14.98 16.24 -3.65
CA GLU A 203 15.19 15.05 -2.85
C GLU A 203 14.24 13.95 -3.29
N ARG A 204 14.75 12.74 -3.43
CA ARG A 204 13.96 11.52 -3.66
C ARG A 204 13.77 10.82 -2.34
N SER A 205 12.56 10.86 -1.81
CA SER A 205 12.20 10.21 -0.55
C SER A 205 11.51 8.88 -0.81
N ALA A 206 11.63 7.96 0.15
CA ALA A 206 10.95 6.67 0.14
C ALA A 206 10.47 6.39 1.55
N TYR A 207 9.28 5.84 1.68
CA TYR A 207 8.73 5.43 2.97
C TYR A 207 9.49 4.21 3.50
N ASP A 208 9.74 4.22 4.80
CA ASP A 208 10.41 3.15 5.53
C ASP A 208 9.58 2.80 6.77
N PHE A 209 8.37 2.30 6.52
CA PHE A 209 7.40 1.99 7.56
C PHE A 209 7.94 0.97 8.55
N ASP A 210 8.69 -0.03 8.08
CA ASP A 210 9.30 -1.08 8.90
C ASP A 210 10.23 -0.52 10.00
N ASN A 211 10.89 0.63 9.76
CA ASN A 211 11.76 1.29 10.75
C ASN A 211 11.09 2.47 11.48
N GLN A 212 9.96 2.97 10.99
CA GLN A 212 9.24 4.12 11.58
C GLN A 212 8.11 3.70 12.53
N ILE A 213 7.52 2.53 12.32
CA ILE A 213 6.41 2.00 13.11
C ILE A 213 6.93 0.86 14.00
N SER A 214 6.47 0.84 15.26
CA SER A 214 6.95 -0.13 16.26
C SER A 214 6.12 -1.40 16.27
N PHE A 215 6.34 -2.29 15.29
CA PHE A 215 5.64 -3.56 15.21
C PHE A 215 6.05 -4.57 16.30
N THR A 216 5.08 -5.33 16.80
CA THR A 216 5.31 -6.43 17.75
C THR A 216 5.00 -7.80 17.12
N SER A 217 5.37 -8.87 17.82
CA SER A 217 5.05 -10.24 17.40
C SER A 217 4.74 -11.06 18.65
N THR A 218 3.59 -11.72 18.64
CA THR A 218 3.13 -12.61 19.71
C THR A 218 2.78 -13.98 19.13
N PRO A 219 3.52 -15.06 19.43
CA PRO A 219 4.73 -15.10 20.27
C PRO A 219 5.93 -14.34 19.66
N GLU A 220 6.87 -13.93 20.51
CA GLU A 220 8.04 -13.16 20.07
C GLU A 220 8.86 -13.87 18.98
N ASN A 221 9.22 -13.14 17.93
CA ASN A 221 9.97 -13.62 16.75
C ASN A 221 9.24 -14.71 15.96
N ALA A 222 7.91 -14.78 16.05
CA ALA A 222 7.11 -15.66 15.20
C ALA A 222 6.71 -15.01 13.87
N ILE A 223 6.60 -13.67 13.86
CA ILE A 223 6.14 -12.85 12.72
C ILE A 223 7.21 -11.80 12.46
N GLN A 224 7.56 -11.59 11.19
CA GLN A 224 8.49 -10.51 10.83
C GLN A 224 7.87 -9.15 11.18
N LYS A 225 8.65 -8.25 11.78
CA LYS A 225 8.20 -6.91 12.16
C LYS A 225 8.17 -5.97 10.95
N LYS A 226 7.11 -6.04 10.16
CA LYS A 226 6.93 -5.28 8.93
C LYS A 226 5.53 -4.69 8.84
N TYR A 227 5.41 -3.59 8.11
CA TYR A 227 4.10 -3.00 7.82
C TYR A 227 3.27 -3.92 6.91
N PHE A 228 3.88 -4.40 5.83
CA PHE A 228 3.34 -5.45 4.97
C PHE A 228 4.48 -6.32 4.45
N HIS A 229 4.19 -7.59 4.16
CA HIS A 229 5.12 -8.51 3.53
C HIS A 229 4.48 -9.15 2.30
N TYR A 230 5.21 -9.23 1.19
CA TYR A 230 4.74 -9.87 -0.05
C TYR A 230 4.52 -11.40 0.05
N LYS A 231 4.67 -11.97 1.25
CA LYS A 231 4.47 -13.38 1.59
C LYS A 231 3.37 -13.55 2.63
N TRP A 232 2.73 -12.46 3.06
CA TRP A 232 1.53 -12.51 3.87
C TRP A 232 0.34 -12.45 2.93
N LEU A 233 -0.41 -13.55 2.88
CA LEU A 233 -1.53 -13.72 1.97
C LEU A 233 -2.83 -13.34 2.70
N PRO A 234 -3.51 -12.25 2.33
CA PRO A 234 -4.80 -11.89 2.90
C PRO A 234 -5.85 -12.97 2.62
N ILE A 235 -6.67 -13.31 3.62
CA ILE A 235 -7.80 -14.24 3.46
C ILE A 235 -9.10 -13.58 3.91
N PHE A 236 -9.09 -12.89 5.04
CA PHE A 236 -10.25 -12.14 5.54
C PHE A 236 -9.86 -10.68 5.77
N SER A 237 -10.76 -9.75 5.43
CA SER A 237 -10.54 -8.30 5.42
C SER A 237 -11.61 -7.59 6.25
N ASP A 238 -11.22 -6.67 7.12
CA ASP A 238 -12.18 -5.84 7.86
C ASP A 238 -12.79 -4.71 6.99
N GLY A 239 -12.32 -4.56 5.75
CA GLY A 239 -12.71 -3.48 4.82
C GLY A 239 -12.04 -2.12 5.11
N GLY A 240 -11.27 -2.01 6.19
CA GLY A 240 -10.49 -0.83 6.61
C GLY A 240 -9.02 -0.90 6.23
N GLY A 241 -8.56 -2.04 5.72
CA GLY A 241 -7.16 -2.30 5.36
C GLY A 241 -6.43 -3.20 6.35
N ASN A 242 -7.17 -3.91 7.22
CA ASN A 242 -6.65 -4.91 8.14
C ASN A 242 -7.11 -6.30 7.72
N TYR A 243 -6.25 -7.29 7.98
CA TYR A 243 -6.37 -8.62 7.41
C TYR A 243 -6.09 -9.70 8.44
N LEU A 244 -6.86 -10.79 8.34
CA LEU A 244 -6.43 -12.10 8.78
C LEU A 244 -5.91 -12.86 7.56
N GLY A 245 -4.72 -13.43 7.67
CA GLY A 245 -4.13 -14.13 6.53
C GLY A 245 -3.00 -15.07 6.86
N ILE A 246 -2.45 -15.67 5.81
CA ILE A 246 -1.46 -16.74 5.90
C ILE A 246 -0.06 -16.17 5.78
N ASP A 247 0.76 -16.43 6.78
CA ASP A 247 2.17 -16.07 6.76
C ASP A 247 3.00 -17.18 6.10
N LEU A 248 3.48 -16.92 4.88
CA LEU A 248 4.30 -17.86 4.10
C LEU A 248 5.82 -17.65 4.29
N ASP A 249 6.22 -16.65 5.07
CA ASP A 249 7.62 -16.32 5.37
C ASP A 249 7.75 -15.83 6.83
N PRO A 250 7.48 -16.72 7.81
CA PRO A 250 7.52 -16.36 9.22
C PRO A 250 8.94 -16.00 9.66
N ASP A 251 9.03 -15.34 10.82
CA ASP A 251 10.32 -15.12 11.48
C ASP A 251 10.81 -16.40 12.19
N ALA A 252 12.00 -16.36 12.79
CA ALA A 252 12.79 -17.51 13.22
C ALA A 252 12.07 -18.52 14.14
N LYS A 253 11.05 -18.11 14.90
CA LYS A 253 10.25 -18.98 15.79
C LYS A 253 8.84 -19.27 15.27
N GLY A 254 8.48 -18.73 14.12
CA GLY A 254 7.17 -18.93 13.52
C GLY A 254 7.12 -20.19 12.68
N LYS A 255 5.93 -20.48 12.16
CA LYS A 255 5.66 -21.64 11.32
C LYS A 255 5.08 -21.20 9.99
N LYS A 256 5.67 -21.67 8.89
CA LYS A 256 5.16 -21.36 7.55
C LYS A 256 3.74 -21.90 7.41
N GLY A 257 2.82 -21.04 6.98
CA GLY A 257 1.40 -21.31 6.90
C GLY A 257 0.59 -20.93 8.14
N GLN A 258 1.22 -20.36 9.18
CA GLN A 258 0.49 -19.83 10.35
C GLN A 258 -0.47 -18.70 9.95
N VAL A 259 -1.55 -18.54 10.72
CA VAL A 259 -2.52 -17.46 10.51
C VAL A 259 -2.18 -16.30 11.43
N ILE A 260 -2.10 -15.09 10.87
CA ILE A 260 -1.75 -13.85 11.58
C ILE A 260 -2.74 -12.73 11.27
N ASN A 261 -2.84 -11.74 12.16
CA ASN A 261 -3.34 -10.41 11.81
C ASN A 261 -2.20 -9.53 11.26
N PHE A 262 -2.51 -8.70 10.27
CA PHE A 262 -1.61 -7.68 9.71
C PHE A 262 -2.43 -6.64 8.94
N GLY A 263 -1.88 -5.45 8.72
CA GLY A 263 -2.57 -4.42 7.96
C GLY A 263 -2.26 -3.01 8.43
N ARG A 264 -3.07 -2.07 7.96
CA ARG A 264 -2.91 -0.63 8.15
C ARG A 264 -2.73 -0.23 9.62
N ASP A 265 -3.51 -0.84 10.51
CA ASP A 265 -3.62 -0.48 11.92
C ASP A 265 -3.14 -1.62 12.85
N GLU A 266 -2.48 -2.64 12.31
CA GLU A 266 -2.08 -3.86 13.03
C GLU A 266 -0.61 -3.81 13.47
N GLU A 267 -0.28 -2.87 14.35
CA GLU A 267 1.07 -2.77 14.93
C GLU A 267 1.39 -3.95 15.86
N ASP A 268 0.37 -4.45 16.57
CA ASP A 268 0.47 -5.60 17.44
C ASP A 268 0.04 -6.89 16.72
N MET A 269 1.01 -7.67 16.26
CA MET A 269 0.75 -8.88 15.46
C MET A 269 0.75 -10.15 16.31
N PHE A 270 -0.22 -11.02 16.04
CA PHE A 270 -0.48 -12.26 16.76
C PHE A 270 -0.55 -13.46 15.81
N VAL A 271 0.04 -14.58 16.23
CA VAL A 271 -0.22 -15.87 15.60
C VAL A 271 -1.52 -16.45 16.18
N LEU A 272 -2.58 -16.43 15.37
CA LEU A 272 -3.92 -16.89 15.75
C LEU A 272 -4.05 -18.41 15.64
N ALA A 273 -3.38 -19.02 14.65
CA ALA A 273 -3.43 -20.45 14.41
C ALA A 273 -2.18 -20.97 13.67
N GLN A 274 -1.95 -22.28 13.74
CA GLN A 274 -0.80 -22.94 13.11
C GLN A 274 -1.04 -23.31 11.64
N SER A 275 -2.27 -23.13 11.16
CA SER A 275 -2.74 -23.22 9.77
C SER A 275 -4.17 -22.67 9.69
N LEU A 276 -4.68 -22.41 8.48
CA LEU A 276 -6.10 -22.06 8.30
C LEU A 276 -7.04 -23.19 8.75
N ASP A 277 -6.62 -24.44 8.54
CA ASP A 277 -7.35 -25.62 8.97
C ASP A 277 -7.44 -25.73 10.51
N ASP A 278 -6.36 -25.39 11.22
CA ASP A 278 -6.31 -25.28 12.70
C ASP A 278 -7.19 -24.14 13.20
N LEU A 279 -7.21 -22.99 12.51
CA LEU A 279 -8.10 -21.89 12.87
C LEU A 279 -9.56 -22.33 12.79
N PHE A 280 -9.95 -22.97 11.69
CA PHE A 280 -11.32 -23.44 11.51
C PHE A 280 -11.70 -24.50 12.54
N ASP A 281 -10.81 -25.43 12.87
CA ASP A 281 -11.06 -26.41 13.95
C ASP A 281 -11.28 -25.72 15.30
N LYS A 282 -10.44 -24.75 15.67
CA LYS A 282 -10.61 -23.99 16.92
C LYS A 282 -11.95 -23.27 16.98
N ILE A 283 -12.37 -22.64 15.88
CA ILE A 283 -13.65 -21.94 15.79
C ILE A 283 -14.80 -22.92 15.98
N LEU A 284 -14.81 -24.03 15.22
CA LEU A 284 -15.88 -25.04 15.28
C LEU A 284 -15.97 -25.69 16.67
N VAL A 285 -14.83 -25.97 17.31
CA VAL A 285 -14.81 -26.48 18.68
C VAL A 285 -15.39 -25.45 19.66
N ARG A 286 -15.05 -24.16 19.50
CA ARG A 286 -15.52 -23.11 20.41
C ARG A 286 -17.01 -22.85 20.24
N THR A 287 -17.51 -22.79 19.01
CA THR A 287 -18.94 -22.56 18.73
C THR A 287 -19.81 -23.73 19.19
N ALA A 288 -19.30 -24.96 19.17
CA ALA A 288 -19.97 -26.12 19.73
C ALA A 288 -20.12 -26.08 21.27
N GLN A 289 -19.34 -25.24 21.96
CA GLN A 289 -19.34 -25.13 23.43
C GLN A 289 -20.22 -23.98 23.98
N GLY A 290 -20.74 -23.10 23.10
CA GLY A 290 -21.40 -21.84 23.49
C GLY A 290 -20.45 -20.83 24.14
#